data_AF-A0A7R9USV0-F1
#
_entry.id   AF-A0A7R9USV0-F1
#
_cell.length_a   1.000
_cell.length_b   1.000
_cell.length_c   1.000
_cell.angle_alpha   90.00
_cell.angle_beta   90.00
_cell.angle_gamma   90.00
#
_symmetry.space_group_name_H-M   'P 1'
#
loop_
_entity.id
_entity.type
_entity.pdbx_description
1 polymer ?
#
loop_
_entity_poly.entity_id
_entity_poly.type
_entity_poly.pdbx_seq_one_letter_code
_entity_poly.pdbx_strand_id
1 'polypeptide(L)'
;RETIPLPAVMGGSGTPLTVPIVFRARSGGSGSGLCPTSMQAVVVASYVTADGQPRTARAEVQLPLPLVARAIPPVKSADFKVTLDTDQPPLPLAELFDDVLALPASLGEGGKGGGASGSALSLRLCSGHEVTALTSKNAGRYRLQSASFDALWLLAAELSARLRRRLPGVRVSFNEPLPLTEYFALIDAHFAARQQLVAVSSRLEQ
;
A
#
# COMPACT_ATOMS: atom_id res chain seq x y z
N ARG A 1 15.63 10.62 -1.17
CA ARG A 1 16.58 9.49 -1.31
C ARG A 1 17.65 9.73 -0.29
N GLU A 2 17.76 8.87 0.71
CA GLU A 2 18.76 8.97 1.76
C GLU A 2 19.91 8.03 1.40
N THR A 3 21.15 8.50 1.49
CA THR A 3 22.35 7.71 1.20
C THR A 3 23.19 7.71 2.46
N ILE A 4 23.50 6.51 2.95
CA ILE A 4 24.30 6.33 4.17
C ILE A 4 25.68 5.84 3.74
N PRO A 5 26.72 6.71 3.80
CA PRO A 5 28.07 6.29 3.42
C PRO A 5 28.64 5.35 4.48
N LEU A 6 29.13 4.20 4.04
CA LEU A 6 29.85 3.24 4.87
C LEU A 6 31.31 3.23 4.44
N PRO A 7 32.25 3.77 5.26
CA PRO A 7 33.62 4.02 4.81
C PRO A 7 34.40 2.73 4.51
N ALA A 8 34.23 1.68 5.32
CA ALA A 8 34.77 0.36 5.05
C ALA A 8 33.97 -0.71 5.80
N VAL A 9 33.80 -1.87 5.18
CA VAL A 9 33.21 -3.05 5.83
C VAL A 9 34.25 -4.16 5.81
N MET A 10 34.91 -4.38 6.95
CA MET A 10 35.93 -5.42 7.12
C MET A 10 35.27 -6.67 7.72
N GLY A 11 35.49 -7.84 7.11
CA GLY A 11 35.03 -9.11 7.70
C GLY A 11 35.75 -9.40 9.03
N GLY A 12 35.02 -9.85 10.05
CA GLY A 12 35.60 -10.18 11.36
C GLY A 12 34.69 -9.82 12.54
N SER A 13 35.27 -9.35 13.65
CA SER A 13 34.56 -9.06 14.90
C SER A 13 33.49 -7.95 14.82
N GLY A 14 33.45 -7.18 13.73
CA GLY A 14 32.47 -6.12 13.47
C GLY A 14 31.35 -6.49 12.49
N THR A 15 31.29 -7.75 12.02
CA THR A 15 30.21 -8.23 11.14
C THR A 15 29.18 -9.05 11.93
N PRO A 16 27.86 -8.82 11.73
CA PRO A 16 27.28 -7.91 10.74
C PRO A 16 27.27 -6.44 11.19
N LEU A 17 27.58 -5.53 10.25
CA LEU A 17 27.30 -4.11 10.41
C LEU A 17 25.80 -3.87 10.23
N THR A 18 25.15 -3.22 11.21
CA THR A 18 23.72 -2.95 11.19
C THR A 18 23.47 -1.45 11.08
N VAL A 19 22.69 -1.05 10.08
CA VAL A 19 22.30 0.35 9.85
C VAL A 19 20.79 0.48 10.05
N PRO A 20 20.31 1.18 11.10
CA PRO A 20 18.88 1.36 11.32
C PRO A 20 18.32 2.37 10.31
N ILE A 21 17.24 1.98 9.62
CA ILE A 21 16.49 2.84 8.70
C ILE A 21 15.05 2.91 9.18
N VAL A 22 14.51 4.12 9.35
CA VAL A 22 13.14 4.33 9.85
C VAL A 22 12.24 4.79 8.72
N PHE A 23 11.20 4.02 8.44
CA PHE A 23 10.14 4.39 7.50
C PHE A 23 9.01 5.09 8.23
N ARG A 24 8.52 6.21 7.67
CA ARG A 24 7.34 6.92 8.17
C ARG A 24 6.44 7.29 6.99
N ALA A 25 5.16 7.03 7.12
CA ALA A 25 4.18 7.59 6.20
C ALA A 25 3.88 9.04 6.58
N ARG A 26 3.88 9.92 5.58
CA ARG A 26 3.42 11.29 5.77
C ARG A 26 1.91 11.30 5.71
N SER A 27 1.24 11.33 6.87
CA SER A 27 -0.19 11.58 6.94
C SER A 27 -0.43 13.04 6.56
N GLY A 28 -1.17 13.30 5.48
CA GLY A 28 -1.49 14.67 5.10
C GLY A 28 -2.46 15.26 6.10
N GLY A 29 -2.03 16.21 6.94
CA GLY A 29 -2.88 16.91 7.93
C GLY A 29 -4.01 17.76 7.33
N SER A 30 -4.27 17.66 6.03
CA SER A 30 -5.27 18.43 5.27
C SER A 30 -5.68 17.72 3.96
N GLY A 31 -5.79 16.38 3.95
CA GLY A 31 -6.27 15.64 2.77
C GLY A 31 -5.31 15.59 1.56
N SER A 32 -4.05 16.01 1.74
CA SER A 32 -2.99 15.97 0.72
C SER A 32 -2.03 14.77 0.88
N GLY A 33 -2.41 13.75 1.64
CA GLY A 33 -1.60 12.54 1.72
C GLY A 33 -1.72 11.78 0.40
N LEU A 34 -0.62 11.28 -0.13
CA LEU A 34 -0.66 10.34 -1.26
C LEU A 34 -0.50 8.93 -0.72
N CYS A 35 -1.27 7.99 -1.24
CA CYS A 35 -0.98 6.58 -1.06
C CYS A 35 0.36 6.28 -1.76
N PRO A 36 1.18 5.36 -1.23
CA PRO A 36 2.31 4.86 -1.99
C PRO A 36 1.82 4.22 -3.30
N THR A 37 2.71 4.01 -4.26
CA THR A 37 2.41 3.20 -5.46
C THR A 37 2.84 1.74 -5.29
N SER A 38 3.60 1.44 -4.22
CA SER A 38 4.06 0.12 -3.85
C SER A 38 4.38 0.08 -2.35
N MET A 39 4.15 -1.06 -1.72
CA MET A 39 4.57 -1.33 -0.32
C MET A 39 5.97 -1.97 -0.25
N GLN A 40 6.71 -1.99 -1.35
CA GLN A 40 8.06 -2.54 -1.39
C GLN A 40 9.12 -1.44 -1.23
N ALA A 41 10.00 -1.60 -0.24
CA ALA A 41 11.22 -0.83 -0.12
C ALA A 41 12.38 -1.57 -0.80
N VAL A 42 13.21 -0.84 -1.54
CA VAL A 42 14.40 -1.39 -2.21
C VAL A 42 15.64 -0.78 -1.58
N VAL A 43 16.53 -1.64 -1.07
CA VAL A 43 17.84 -1.27 -0.53
C VAL A 43 18.89 -1.67 -1.55
N VAL A 44 19.75 -0.72 -1.91
CA VAL A 44 20.87 -0.95 -2.84
C VAL A 44 22.16 -0.58 -2.13
N ALA A 45 23.10 -1.52 -2.11
CA ALA A 45 24.45 -1.31 -1.63
C ALA A 45 25.40 -1.26 -2.84
N SER A 46 26.08 -0.15 -3.03
CA SER A 46 27.15 0.00 -4.02
C SER A 46 28.48 0.02 -3.29
N TYR A 47 29.42 -0.83 -3.69
CA TYR A 47 30.71 -0.99 -3.01
C TYR A 47 31.81 -1.36 -4.00
N VAL A 48 33.07 -1.23 -3.56
CA VAL A 48 34.25 -1.63 -4.34
C VAL A 48 34.90 -2.82 -3.63
N THR A 49 35.26 -3.86 -4.38
CA THR A 49 35.96 -5.03 -3.82
C THR A 49 37.43 -4.69 -3.53
N ALA A 50 38.12 -5.59 -2.82
CA ALA A 50 39.56 -5.44 -2.56
C ALA A 50 40.39 -5.31 -3.86
N ASP A 51 39.95 -5.96 -4.94
CA ASP A 51 40.58 -5.87 -6.26
C ASP A 51 40.23 -4.59 -7.04
N GLY A 52 39.55 -3.62 -6.41
CA GLY A 52 39.16 -2.35 -7.03
C GLY A 52 37.94 -2.42 -7.95
N GLN A 53 37.20 -3.55 -7.98
CA GLN A 53 36.06 -3.70 -8.87
C GLN A 53 34.77 -3.15 -8.25
N PRO A 54 34.01 -2.27 -8.93
CA PRO A 54 32.73 -1.80 -8.45
C PRO A 54 31.68 -2.92 -8.53
N ARG A 55 30.86 -3.04 -7.48
CA ARG A 55 29.79 -4.03 -7.35
C ARG A 55 28.54 -3.38 -6.77
N THR A 56 27.40 -4.00 -7.03
CA THR A 56 26.11 -3.61 -6.46
C THR A 56 25.37 -4.83 -5.94
N ALA A 57 24.84 -4.73 -4.73
CA ALA A 57 23.89 -5.69 -4.17
C ALA A 57 22.53 -5.01 -3.98
N ARG A 58 21.45 -5.77 -4.14
CA ARG A 58 20.07 -5.28 -4.03
C ARG A 58 19.26 -6.21 -3.14
N ALA A 59 18.47 -5.63 -2.25
CA ALA A 59 17.51 -6.33 -1.43
C ALA A 59 16.15 -5.62 -1.50
N GLU A 60 15.07 -6.39 -1.39
CA GLU A 60 13.70 -5.89 -1.39
C GLU A 60 13.04 -6.27 -0.06
N VAL A 61 12.32 -5.33 0.54
CA VAL A 61 11.64 -5.49 1.83
C VAL A 61 10.18 -5.08 1.67
N GLN A 62 9.25 -5.97 2.04
CA GLN A 62 7.84 -5.62 2.10
C GLN A 62 7.56 -4.82 3.38
N LEU A 63 7.09 -3.59 3.22
CA LEU A 63 6.68 -2.73 4.32
C LEU A 63 5.30 -3.16 4.85
N PRO A 64 5.08 -3.10 6.18
CA PRO A 64 3.79 -3.46 6.77
C PRO A 64 2.70 -2.43 6.45
N LEU A 65 1.51 -2.92 6.05
CA LEU A 65 0.30 -2.11 5.81
C LEU A 65 -0.03 -1.11 6.95
N PRO A 66 0.12 -1.48 8.24
CA PRO A 66 0.01 -0.54 9.37
C PRO A 66 0.77 0.80 9.24
N LEU A 67 1.80 0.90 8.39
CA LEU A 67 2.48 2.17 8.14
C LEU A 67 1.59 3.19 7.43
N VAL A 68 0.66 2.74 6.59
CA VAL A 68 -0.11 3.60 5.67
C VAL A 68 -1.61 3.41 5.79
N ALA A 69 -2.09 2.50 6.62
CA ALA A 69 -3.52 2.26 6.83
C ALA A 69 -3.82 1.96 8.30
N ARG A 70 -5.01 2.39 8.75
CA ARG A 70 -5.54 2.07 10.07
C ARG A 70 -6.97 1.59 9.97
N ALA A 71 -7.36 0.72 10.89
CA ALA A 71 -8.73 0.24 10.97
C ALA A 71 -9.69 1.34 11.46
N ILE A 72 -10.87 1.45 10.85
CA ILE A 72 -11.91 2.42 11.21
C ILE A 72 -13.29 1.76 11.23
N PRO A 73 -14.29 2.30 11.95
CA PRO A 73 -15.65 1.76 11.92
C PRO A 73 -16.18 1.57 10.49
N PRO A 74 -17.05 0.56 10.24
CA PRO A 74 -17.52 0.24 8.90
C PRO A 74 -18.11 1.43 8.15
N VAL A 75 -17.57 1.72 6.96
CA VAL A 75 -18.01 2.81 6.08
C VAL A 75 -18.84 2.25 4.92
N LYS A 76 -20.00 2.85 4.67
CA LYS A 76 -20.95 2.45 3.61
C LYS A 76 -20.75 3.17 2.26
N SER A 77 -19.68 3.95 2.12
CA SER A 77 -19.36 4.67 0.88
C SER A 77 -18.83 3.72 -0.19
N ALA A 78 -19.37 3.80 -1.42
CA ALA A 78 -19.14 2.80 -2.45
C ALA A 78 -19.38 3.33 -3.88
N ASP A 79 -18.73 4.43 -4.24
CA ASP A 79 -18.78 4.98 -5.60
C ASP A 79 -18.09 4.04 -6.59
N PHE A 80 -16.96 3.46 -6.16
CA PHE A 80 -16.20 2.47 -6.92
C PHE A 80 -16.20 1.13 -6.21
N LYS A 81 -16.32 0.05 -7.00
CA LYS A 81 -16.38 -1.33 -6.50
C LYS A 81 -15.51 -2.22 -7.38
N VAL A 82 -14.76 -3.11 -6.74
CA VAL A 82 -13.96 -4.15 -7.42
C VAL A 82 -14.21 -5.47 -6.71
N THR A 83 -14.55 -6.51 -7.45
CA THR A 83 -14.75 -7.84 -6.88
C THR A 83 -13.60 -8.79 -7.25
N LEU A 84 -12.95 -9.36 -6.25
CA LEU A 84 -11.97 -10.43 -6.41
C LEU A 84 -12.60 -11.78 -6.06
N ASP A 85 -12.47 -12.76 -6.96
CA ASP A 85 -12.93 -14.14 -6.76
C ASP A 85 -11.74 -15.07 -6.47
N THR A 86 -11.92 -16.02 -5.55
CA THR A 86 -10.98 -17.08 -5.22
C THR A 86 -11.54 -18.46 -5.51
N ASP A 87 -10.66 -19.40 -5.86
CA ASP A 87 -11.00 -20.82 -6.05
C ASP A 87 -11.02 -21.63 -4.74
N GLN A 88 -10.74 -20.98 -3.60
CA GLN A 88 -10.77 -21.56 -2.26
C GLN A 88 -11.85 -20.91 -1.38
N PRO A 89 -12.27 -21.59 -0.28
CA PRO A 89 -13.20 -21.02 0.69
C PRO A 89 -12.73 -19.65 1.23
N PRO A 90 -13.67 -18.73 1.52
CA PRO A 90 -13.34 -17.40 1.98
C PRO A 90 -12.76 -17.45 3.40
N LEU A 91 -11.63 -16.76 3.62
CA LEU A 91 -11.07 -16.50 4.93
C LEU A 91 -11.71 -15.25 5.55
N PRO A 92 -11.91 -15.21 6.88
CA PRO A 92 -12.37 -14.02 7.57
C PRO A 92 -11.39 -12.86 7.41
N LEU A 93 -11.91 -11.66 7.09
CA LEU A 93 -11.09 -10.46 6.93
C LEU A 93 -10.34 -10.11 8.23
N ALA A 94 -10.91 -10.43 9.39
CA ALA A 94 -10.24 -10.21 10.67
C ALA A 94 -8.96 -11.05 10.85
N GLU A 95 -8.92 -12.26 10.27
CA GLU A 95 -7.72 -13.12 10.30
C GLU A 95 -6.68 -12.68 9.27
N LEU A 96 -7.14 -12.14 8.14
CA LEU A 96 -6.24 -11.65 7.09
C LEU A 96 -5.55 -10.34 7.48
N PHE A 97 -6.18 -9.50 8.30
CA PHE A 97 -5.71 -8.16 8.69
C PHE A 97 -5.55 -8.00 10.21
N ASP A 98 -5.16 -9.09 10.88
CA ASP A 98 -4.91 -9.15 12.32
C ASP A 98 -3.89 -8.11 12.80
N ASP A 99 -2.82 -7.91 12.04
CA ASP A 99 -1.78 -6.88 12.28
C ASP A 99 -2.33 -5.45 12.31
N VAL A 100 -3.28 -5.12 11.44
CA VAL A 100 -3.89 -3.79 11.39
C VAL A 100 -4.91 -3.61 12.52
N LEU A 101 -5.63 -4.68 12.87
CA LEU A 101 -6.65 -4.68 13.94
C LEU A 101 -6.03 -4.70 15.35
N ALA A 102 -4.83 -5.25 15.50
CA ALA A 102 -4.11 -5.32 16.77
C ALA A 102 -3.49 -3.97 17.18
N LEU A 103 -3.43 -2.98 16.28
CA LEU A 103 -2.87 -1.67 16.62
C LEU A 103 -3.75 -0.92 17.64
N PRO A 104 -3.15 -0.29 18.67
CA PRO A 104 -3.90 0.49 19.64
C PRO A 104 -4.54 1.72 18.99
N ALA A 105 -5.80 1.97 19.33
CA ALA A 105 -6.59 3.10 18.82
C ALA A 105 -5.97 4.48 19.12
N SER A 106 -5.00 4.57 20.04
CA SER A 106 -4.28 5.80 20.39
C SER A 106 -3.20 6.22 19.39
N LEU A 107 -2.78 5.33 18.46
CA LEU A 107 -1.83 5.67 17.39
C LEU A 107 -2.51 6.25 16.15
N GLY A 108 -3.82 6.44 16.17
CA GLY A 108 -4.56 7.15 15.13
C GLY A 108 -5.65 8.01 15.73
N GLU A 109 -5.72 9.29 15.38
CA GLU A 109 -6.89 10.11 15.70
C GLU A 109 -8.13 9.51 15.01
N GLY A 110 -8.94 8.79 15.79
CA GLY A 110 -10.18 8.18 15.32
C GLY A 110 -10.58 6.90 16.06
N GLY A 111 -11.24 7.07 17.22
CA GLY A 111 -12.36 6.22 17.64
C GLY A 111 -12.06 4.80 18.17
N LYS A 112 -12.92 4.36 19.10
CA LYS A 112 -12.90 3.04 19.77
C LYS A 112 -12.78 1.89 18.75
N GLY A 113 -11.89 0.94 19.07
CA GLY A 113 -11.59 -0.25 18.26
C GLY A 113 -12.85 -0.97 17.76
N GLY A 114 -12.96 -1.07 16.43
CA GLY A 114 -14.13 -1.65 15.78
C GLY A 114 -14.00 -1.66 14.26
N GLY A 115 -12.81 -1.93 13.73
CA GLY A 115 -12.56 -1.84 12.29
C GLY A 115 -13.04 -3.03 11.46
N ALA A 116 -13.23 -4.17 12.10
CA ALA A 116 -13.87 -5.34 11.51
C ALA A 116 -15.21 -5.62 12.22
N SER A 117 -16.27 -5.79 11.45
CA SER A 117 -17.58 -6.20 11.93
C SER A 117 -18.12 -7.33 11.05
N GLY A 118 -18.18 -8.54 11.60
CA GLY A 118 -18.62 -9.73 10.87
C GLY A 118 -17.81 -9.96 9.60
N SER A 119 -18.43 -9.72 8.45
CA SER A 119 -17.84 -9.92 7.12
C SER A 119 -17.30 -8.65 6.47
N ALA A 120 -17.16 -7.55 7.21
CA ALA A 120 -16.69 -6.26 6.72
C ALA A 120 -15.43 -5.79 7.45
N LEU A 121 -14.48 -5.20 6.72
CA LEU A 121 -13.31 -4.49 7.25
C LEU A 121 -13.22 -3.12 6.58
N SER A 122 -13.17 -2.05 7.35
CA SER A 122 -12.92 -0.69 6.83
C SER A 122 -11.60 -0.13 7.32
N LEU A 123 -10.84 0.47 6.40
CA LEU A 123 -9.54 1.08 6.65
C LEU A 123 -9.54 2.54 6.18
N ARG A 124 -8.85 3.41 6.93
CA ARG A 124 -8.47 4.74 6.48
C ARG A 124 -7.00 4.75 6.10
N LEU A 125 -6.71 5.15 4.87
CA LEU A 125 -5.36 5.24 4.33
C LEU A 125 -4.66 6.55 4.75
N CYS A 126 -3.34 6.63 4.61
CA CYS A 126 -2.56 7.83 4.90
C CYS A 126 -2.90 9.01 3.97
N SER A 127 -3.54 8.72 2.83
CA SER A 127 -4.13 9.73 1.95
C SER A 127 -5.38 10.40 2.52
N GLY A 128 -6.02 9.77 3.51
CA GLY A 128 -7.32 10.16 4.06
C GLY A 128 -8.48 9.41 3.40
N HIS A 129 -8.27 8.72 2.27
CA HIS A 129 -9.30 7.91 1.65
C HIS A 129 -9.68 6.70 2.53
N GLU A 130 -10.96 6.34 2.45
CA GLU A 130 -11.54 5.22 3.18
C GLU A 130 -11.83 4.09 2.20
N VAL A 131 -11.44 2.88 2.59
CA VAL A 131 -11.62 1.68 1.78
C VAL A 131 -12.28 0.60 2.64
N THR A 132 -13.21 -0.13 2.05
CA THR A 132 -13.94 -1.20 2.74
C THR A 132 -13.85 -2.50 1.94
N ALA A 133 -13.44 -3.57 2.60
CA ALA A 133 -13.53 -4.93 2.10
C ALA A 133 -14.76 -5.62 2.71
N LEU A 134 -15.51 -6.35 1.87
CA LEU A 134 -16.57 -7.26 2.28
C LEU A 134 -16.24 -8.67 1.79
N THR A 135 -16.34 -9.66 2.68
CA THR A 135 -16.24 -11.08 2.30
C THR A 135 -17.62 -11.71 2.17
N SER A 136 -17.84 -12.50 1.13
CA SER A 136 -19.04 -13.33 0.99
C SER A 136 -18.85 -14.63 1.77
N LYS A 137 -19.83 -15.00 2.60
CA LYS A 137 -19.73 -16.20 3.47
C LYS A 137 -19.58 -17.51 2.70
N ASN A 138 -20.04 -17.59 1.45
CA ASN A 138 -20.26 -18.87 0.76
C ASN A 138 -19.53 -18.99 -0.59
N ALA A 139 -18.82 -17.97 -1.06
CA ALA A 139 -18.44 -17.89 -2.48
C ALA A 139 -16.99 -17.51 -2.79
N GLY A 140 -16.07 -17.53 -1.81
CA GLY A 140 -14.66 -17.17 -2.06
C GLY A 140 -14.51 -15.76 -2.66
N ARG A 141 -15.44 -14.85 -2.35
CA ARG A 141 -15.58 -13.57 -3.05
C ARG A 141 -15.35 -12.42 -2.10
N TYR A 142 -14.48 -11.51 -2.50
CA TYR A 142 -14.13 -10.31 -1.74
C TYR A 142 -14.46 -9.06 -2.57
N ARG A 143 -15.39 -8.25 -2.06
CA ARG A 143 -15.75 -6.97 -2.68
C ARG A 143 -15.03 -5.83 -1.98
N LEU A 144 -14.28 -5.06 -2.75
CA LEU A 144 -13.58 -3.86 -2.33
C LEU A 144 -14.36 -2.64 -2.79
N GLN A 145 -14.41 -1.60 -1.97
CA GLN A 145 -15.20 -0.40 -2.25
C GLN A 145 -14.63 0.85 -1.59
N SER A 146 -14.77 1.98 -2.27
CA SER A 146 -14.29 3.29 -1.84
C SER A 146 -15.00 4.40 -2.61
N ALA A 147 -14.90 5.64 -2.11
CA ALA A 147 -15.26 6.85 -2.85
C ALA A 147 -14.21 7.24 -3.92
N SER A 148 -12.99 6.68 -3.85
CA SER A 148 -11.91 6.95 -4.81
C SER A 148 -11.43 5.63 -5.43
N PHE A 149 -11.35 5.61 -6.76
CA PHE A 149 -10.95 4.42 -7.51
C PHE A 149 -9.49 4.05 -7.24
N ASP A 150 -8.61 5.05 -7.21
CA ASP A 150 -7.19 4.87 -6.93
C ASP A 150 -6.93 4.31 -5.52
N ALA A 151 -7.73 4.66 -4.51
CA ALA A 151 -7.57 4.10 -3.17
C ALA A 151 -7.75 2.57 -3.09
N LEU A 152 -8.48 1.96 -4.04
CA LEU A 152 -8.73 0.52 -4.06
C LEU A 152 -7.48 -0.31 -4.35
N TRP A 153 -6.47 0.23 -5.03
CA TRP A 153 -5.30 -0.53 -5.47
C TRP A 153 -4.57 -1.17 -4.27
N LEU A 154 -4.39 -0.40 -3.18
CA LEU A 154 -3.61 -0.82 -2.03
C LEU A 154 -4.30 -1.97 -1.29
N LEU A 155 -5.61 -1.85 -1.08
CA LEU A 155 -6.41 -2.89 -0.45
C LEU A 155 -6.46 -4.16 -1.31
N ALA A 156 -6.58 -4.02 -2.64
CA ALA A 156 -6.57 -5.14 -3.57
C ALA A 156 -5.23 -5.89 -3.57
N ALA A 157 -4.12 -5.15 -3.61
CA ALA A 157 -2.77 -5.71 -3.59
C ALA A 157 -2.49 -6.44 -2.26
N GLU A 158 -2.81 -5.82 -1.12
CA GLU A 158 -2.62 -6.40 0.20
C GLU A 158 -3.50 -7.63 0.43
N LEU A 159 -4.79 -7.56 0.06
CA LEU A 159 -5.68 -8.71 0.16
C LEU A 159 -5.15 -9.88 -0.67
N SER A 160 -4.74 -9.63 -1.92
CA SER A 160 -4.19 -10.67 -2.80
C SER A 160 -2.91 -11.29 -2.23
N ALA A 161 -2.01 -10.46 -1.68
CA ALA A 161 -0.77 -10.93 -1.07
C ALA A 161 -1.03 -11.77 0.20
N ARG A 162 -1.95 -11.32 1.05
CA ARG A 162 -2.33 -12.01 2.30
C ARG A 162 -3.03 -13.33 2.03
N LEU A 163 -3.92 -13.37 1.05
CA LEU A 163 -4.55 -14.62 0.59
C LEU A 163 -3.50 -15.62 0.11
N ARG A 164 -2.57 -15.21 -0.77
CA ARG A 164 -1.50 -16.09 -1.27
C ARG A 164 -0.56 -16.59 -0.17
N ARG A 165 -0.35 -15.80 0.88
CA ARG A 165 0.47 -16.20 2.03
C ARG A 165 -0.25 -17.21 2.94
N ARG A 166 -1.57 -17.04 3.14
CA ARG A 166 -2.36 -17.88 4.05
C ARG A 166 -2.91 -19.15 3.38
N LEU A 167 -3.15 -19.09 2.08
CA LEU A 167 -3.70 -20.18 1.26
C LEU A 167 -2.71 -20.52 0.13
N PRO A 168 -1.80 -21.47 0.36
CA PRO A 168 -0.87 -21.92 -0.68
C PRO A 168 -1.64 -22.39 -1.93
N GLY A 169 -1.26 -21.86 -3.10
CA GLY A 169 -1.87 -22.22 -4.37
C GLY A 169 -3.22 -21.56 -4.69
N VAL A 170 -3.73 -20.64 -3.86
CA VAL A 170 -4.97 -19.92 -4.16
C VAL A 170 -4.86 -19.12 -5.46
N ARG A 171 -5.87 -19.23 -6.32
CA ARG A 171 -6.03 -18.38 -7.49
C ARG A 171 -6.94 -17.21 -7.13
N VAL A 172 -6.40 -16.00 -7.23
CA VAL A 172 -7.18 -14.76 -7.11
C VAL A 172 -7.44 -14.23 -8.52
N SER A 173 -8.70 -14.02 -8.87
CA SER A 173 -9.16 -13.61 -10.20
C SER A 173 -10.06 -12.38 -10.14
N PHE A 174 -10.08 -11.62 -11.23
CA PHE A 174 -10.97 -10.50 -11.45
C PHE A 174 -11.75 -10.80 -12.72
N ASN A 175 -13.08 -10.91 -12.60
CA ASN A 175 -13.95 -11.40 -13.68
C ASN A 175 -14.92 -10.32 -14.20
N GLU A 176 -14.80 -9.09 -13.71
CA GLU A 176 -15.56 -7.93 -14.19
C GLU A 176 -14.82 -7.27 -15.38
N PRO A 177 -15.50 -6.46 -16.21
CA PRO A 177 -14.82 -5.66 -17.22
C PRO A 177 -13.76 -4.75 -16.59
N LEU A 178 -12.62 -4.59 -17.27
CA LEU A 178 -11.59 -3.67 -16.82
C LEU A 178 -12.18 -2.24 -16.73
N PRO A 179 -11.96 -1.50 -15.63
CA PRO A 179 -12.44 -0.14 -15.42
C PRO A 179 -11.62 0.86 -16.24
N LEU A 180 -11.69 0.74 -17.57
CA LEU A 180 -10.91 1.54 -18.51
C LEU A 180 -11.39 2.99 -18.57
N THR A 181 -12.68 3.23 -18.33
CA THR A 181 -13.26 4.58 -18.30
C THR A 181 -12.63 5.42 -17.19
N GLU A 182 -12.60 4.88 -15.97
CA GLU A 182 -11.99 5.52 -14.80
C GLU A 182 -10.48 5.70 -15.01
N TYR A 183 -9.83 4.69 -15.60
CA TYR A 183 -8.40 4.74 -15.91
C TYR A 183 -8.06 5.86 -16.90
N PHE A 184 -8.80 5.97 -18.01
CA PHE A 184 -8.55 7.02 -19.01
C PHE A 184 -8.88 8.42 -18.47
N ALA A 185 -9.91 8.56 -17.66
CA ALA A 185 -10.21 9.83 -16.99
C ALA A 185 -9.04 10.32 -16.11
N LEU A 186 -8.35 9.40 -15.41
CA LEU A 186 -7.15 9.73 -14.62
C LEU A 186 -5.96 10.15 -15.51
N ILE A 187 -5.78 9.51 -16.67
CA ILE A 187 -4.74 9.88 -17.64
C ILE A 187 -4.99 11.30 -18.15
N ASP A 188 -6.23 11.60 -18.55
CA ASP A 188 -6.61 12.92 -19.07
C ASP A 188 -6.44 14.00 -18.01
N ALA A 189 -6.85 13.73 -16.76
CA ALA A 189 -6.65 14.65 -15.65
C ALA A 189 -5.15 14.94 -15.39
N HIS A 190 -4.30 13.91 -15.39
CA HIS A 190 -2.86 14.07 -15.24
C HIS A 190 -2.25 14.86 -16.42
N PHE A 191 -2.69 14.58 -17.65
CA PHE A 191 -2.21 15.30 -18.83
C PHE A 191 -2.61 16.79 -18.78
N ALA A 192 -3.85 17.10 -18.42
CA ALA A 192 -4.32 18.47 -18.23
C ALA A 192 -3.52 19.22 -17.15
N ALA A 193 -3.25 18.57 -16.02
CA ALA A 193 -2.41 19.15 -14.96
C ALA A 193 -0.99 19.46 -15.45
N ARG A 194 -0.39 18.59 -16.29
CA ARG A 194 0.93 18.84 -16.89
C ARG A 194 0.90 20.01 -17.86
N GLN A 195 -0.15 20.16 -18.67
CA GLN A 195 -0.30 21.32 -19.56
C GLN A 195 -0.40 22.62 -18.76
N GLN A 196 -1.17 22.63 -17.68
CA GLN A 196 -1.28 23.78 -16.79
C GLN A 196 0.07 24.14 -16.15
N LEU A 197 0.83 23.15 -15.69
CA LEU A 197 2.16 23.37 -15.14
C LEU A 197 3.08 24.05 -16.16
N VAL A 198 3.11 23.56 -17.41
CA VAL A 198 3.91 24.16 -18.49
C VAL A 198 3.48 25.60 -18.73
N ALA A 199 2.18 25.86 -18.85
CA ALA A 199 1.65 27.20 -19.10
C ALA A 199 1.98 28.19 -17.97
N VAL A 200 1.92 27.75 -16.71
CA VAL A 200 2.28 28.58 -15.55
C VAL A 200 3.79 28.81 -15.49
N SER A 201 4.62 27.79 -15.70
CA SER A 201 6.08 27.92 -15.70
C SER A 201 6.55 28.91 -16.77
N SER A 202 6.01 28.85 -17.99
CA SER A 202 6.36 29.79 -19.06
C SER A 202 6.01 31.24 -18.74
N ARG A 203 5.02 31.49 -17.87
CA ARG A 203 4.65 32.85 -17.41
C ARG A 203 5.55 33.38 -16.31
N LEU A 204 6.25 32.51 -15.59
CA LEU A 204 7.22 32.89 -14.55
C LEU A 204 8.60 33.21 -15.13
N GLU A 205 8.87 32.74 -16.36
CA GLU A 205 10.13 32.98 -17.08
C GLU A 205 10.12 34.29 -17.92
N GLN A 206 8.98 35.02 -17.93
CA GLN A 206 8.80 36.33 -18.57
C GLN A 206 8.85 37.45 -17.54
#